data_AF-A0A139CI70-F1
#
_entry.id   AF-A0A139CI70-F1
#
_cell.length_a   1.000
_cell.length_b   1.000
_cell.length_c   1.000
_cell.angle_alpha   90.00
_cell.angle_beta   90.00
_cell.angle_gamma   90.00
#
_symmetry.space_group_name_H-M   'P 1'
#
loop_
_entity.id
_entity.type
_entity.pdbx_description
1 polymer ?
#
loop_
_entity_poly.entity_id
_entity_poly.type
_entity_poly.pdbx_seq_one_letter_code
_entity_poly.pdbx_strand_id
1 'polypeptide(L)'
;CENSKSIPKSMELPNFEGKEVLRINSDFQKSMVKIRGVTTDMKCPKCGKVLGLKKSQYGFYLSCRDYPDCKNTVNVPDEIEFDDDYLETKEIKLKDRIERVQKFKEDRLVHKYGKCKKCGKPFRLINGKKGKFLGCTGFPDCKNTKSYDGD
;
A
#
# COMPACT_ATOMS: atom_id res chain seq x y z
N CYS A 1 39.47 13.65 -21.73
CA CYS A 1 38.61 14.20 -20.66
C CYS A 1 37.62 15.14 -21.33
N GLU A 2 36.30 14.99 -21.32
CA GLU A 2 35.36 14.05 -20.73
C GLU A 2 34.27 13.84 -21.79
N ASN A 3 33.81 12.59 -21.94
CA ASN A 3 32.77 12.24 -22.89
C ASN A 3 31.46 12.91 -22.49
N SER A 4 31.04 13.89 -23.30
CA SER A 4 29.69 14.42 -23.37
C SER A 4 28.74 13.31 -23.83
N LYS A 5 28.15 12.59 -22.88
CA LYS A 5 26.93 11.80 -23.13
C LYS A 5 25.73 12.58 -22.62
N SER A 6 25.08 13.20 -23.60
CA SER A 6 23.73 13.73 -23.60
C SER A 6 22.79 12.90 -22.73
N ILE A 7 22.21 13.55 -21.73
CA ILE A 7 21.09 13.04 -20.95
C ILE A 7 19.89 12.91 -21.91
N PRO A 8 19.27 11.73 -22.08
CA PRO A 8 18.08 11.62 -22.91
C PRO A 8 16.95 12.47 -22.33
N LYS A 9 16.54 13.45 -23.13
CA LYS A 9 15.39 14.31 -22.99
C LYS A 9 14.13 13.43 -22.98
N SER A 10 13.21 13.74 -22.06
CA SER A 10 11.77 13.41 -22.13
C SER A 10 11.40 11.93 -22.28
N MET A 11 11.29 11.23 -21.16
CA MET A 11 10.25 10.22 -20.98
C MET A 11 9.15 10.91 -20.18
N GLU A 12 8.16 11.43 -20.90
CA GLU A 12 7.01 12.12 -20.31
C GLU A 12 6.29 11.14 -19.38
N LEU A 13 6.28 11.47 -18.09
CA LEU A 13 5.47 10.76 -17.10
C LEU A 13 4.00 10.98 -17.46
N PRO A 14 3.16 9.93 -17.48
CA PRO A 14 1.74 10.08 -17.81
C PRO A 14 1.07 11.05 -16.82
N ASN A 15 0.39 12.06 -17.37
CA ASN A 15 -0.42 13.04 -16.65
C ASN A 15 -1.43 12.34 -15.76
N PHE A 16 -1.15 12.29 -14.46
CA PHE A 16 -2.00 11.66 -13.45
C PHE A 16 -2.96 12.68 -12.82
N GLU A 17 -3.67 13.44 -13.65
CA GLU A 17 -4.86 14.17 -13.22
C GLU A 17 -6.06 13.21 -13.15
N GLY A 18 -5.96 12.23 -12.25
CA GLY A 18 -6.98 11.22 -12.05
C GLY A 18 -7.11 10.90 -10.57
N LYS A 19 -8.12 11.49 -9.91
CA LYS A 19 -8.70 10.91 -8.70
C LYS A 19 -9.49 9.65 -9.10
N GLU A 20 -8.81 8.61 -9.58
CA GLU A 20 -9.41 7.28 -9.65
C GLU A 20 -9.29 6.65 -8.26
N VAL A 21 -10.26 6.96 -7.42
CA VAL A 21 -10.53 6.18 -6.22
C VAL A 21 -11.23 4.92 -6.72
N LEU A 22 -10.47 3.83 -6.72
CA LEU A 22 -10.90 2.54 -7.25
C LEU A 22 -12.12 2.06 -6.47
N ARG A 23 -13.25 2.00 -7.17
CA ARG A 23 -14.46 1.36 -6.65
C ARG A 23 -14.25 -0.13 -6.76
N ILE A 24 -14.38 -0.86 -5.65
CA ILE A 24 -14.45 -2.32 -5.68
C ILE A 24 -15.55 -2.69 -6.68
N ASN A 25 -15.20 -3.41 -7.74
CA ASN A 25 -16.18 -3.82 -8.75
C ASN A 25 -17.32 -4.58 -8.05
N SER A 26 -18.56 -4.20 -8.34
CA SER A 26 -19.73 -4.68 -7.59
C SER A 26 -19.89 -6.22 -7.67
N ASP A 27 -19.34 -6.82 -8.73
CA ASP A 27 -19.32 -8.25 -8.98
C ASP A 27 -18.32 -8.99 -8.08
N PHE A 28 -17.17 -8.37 -7.77
CA PHE A 28 -16.21 -8.89 -6.80
C PHE A 28 -16.78 -8.89 -5.37
N GLN A 29 -17.58 -7.88 -5.02
CA GLN A 29 -18.26 -7.86 -3.73
C GLN A 29 -19.31 -8.98 -3.59
N LYS A 30 -20.00 -9.35 -4.69
CA LYS A 30 -21.02 -10.42 -4.71
C LYS A 30 -20.38 -11.81 -4.69
N SER A 31 -19.24 -12.01 -5.36
CA SER A 31 -18.54 -13.30 -5.39
C SER A 31 -17.89 -13.66 -4.04
N MET A 32 -17.31 -12.67 -3.33
CA MET A 32 -16.78 -12.84 -1.97
C MET A 32 -17.82 -13.24 -0.91
N VAL A 33 -19.10 -12.90 -1.10
CA VAL A 33 -20.19 -13.29 -0.17
C VAL A 33 -20.44 -14.81 -0.20
N LYS A 34 -20.14 -15.48 -1.32
CA LYS A 34 -20.31 -16.94 -1.46
C LYS A 34 -19.08 -17.74 -0.98
N ILE A 35 -17.90 -17.12 -0.93
CA ILE A 35 -16.66 -17.83 -0.59
C ILE A 35 -16.39 -17.68 0.91
N ARG A 36 -16.56 -18.77 1.66
CA ARG A 36 -16.19 -18.84 3.09
C ARG A 36 -14.67 -18.78 3.24
N GLY A 37 -14.14 -17.58 3.41
CA GLY A 37 -12.76 -17.34 3.86
C GLY A 37 -11.70 -17.84 2.89
N VAL A 38 -11.37 -17.00 1.92
CA VAL A 38 -10.26 -17.23 0.98
C VAL A 38 -8.95 -17.35 1.75
N THR A 39 -8.17 -18.41 1.51
CA THR A 39 -6.81 -18.53 2.05
C THR A 39 -5.87 -17.56 1.34
N THR A 40 -4.98 -16.95 2.11
CA THR A 40 -3.95 -16.04 1.58
C THR A 40 -2.55 -16.56 1.93
N ASP A 41 -1.54 -16.12 1.18
CA ASP A 41 -0.14 -16.50 1.38
C ASP A 41 0.52 -15.82 2.60
N MET A 42 -0.26 -15.06 3.37
CA MET A 42 0.19 -14.32 4.55
C MET A 42 0.14 -15.23 5.78
N LYS A 43 1.27 -15.34 6.48
CA LYS A 43 1.36 -16.06 7.77
C LYS A 43 0.98 -15.13 8.91
N CYS A 44 0.32 -15.68 9.92
CA CYS A 44 -0.05 -14.97 11.13
C CYS A 44 1.22 -14.60 11.93
N PRO A 45 1.40 -13.33 12.33
CA PRO A 45 2.56 -12.92 13.12
C PRO A 45 2.59 -13.52 14.54
N LYS A 46 1.47 -14.04 15.05
CA LYS A 46 1.39 -14.63 16.40
C LYS A 46 1.65 -16.13 16.46
N CYS A 47 1.18 -16.88 15.46
CA CYS A 47 1.20 -18.35 15.50
C CYS A 47 1.76 -19.00 14.22
N GLY A 48 2.11 -18.21 13.20
CA GLY A 48 2.66 -18.72 11.93
C GLY A 48 1.66 -19.40 10.98
N LYS A 49 0.45 -19.74 11.43
CA LYS A 49 -0.62 -20.33 10.60
C LYS A 49 -1.13 -19.32 9.56
N VAL A 50 -1.71 -19.82 8.47
CA VAL A 50 -2.19 -18.97 7.37
C VAL A 50 -3.34 -18.05 7.81
N LEU A 51 -3.36 -16.85 7.24
CA LEU A 51 -4.45 -15.90 7.39
C LEU A 51 -5.46 -16.08 6.24
N GLY A 52 -6.75 -15.98 6.56
CA GLY A 52 -7.84 -15.97 5.60
C GLY A 52 -8.47 -14.59 5.47
N LEU A 53 -8.77 -14.18 4.23
CA LEU A 53 -9.43 -12.93 3.91
C LEU A 53 -10.94 -13.04 4.19
N LYS A 54 -11.47 -12.09 4.95
CA LYS A 54 -12.88 -11.98 5.32
C LYS A 54 -13.40 -10.57 5.02
N LYS A 55 -14.70 -10.49 4.71
CA LYS A 55 -15.41 -9.22 4.55
C LYS A 55 -16.06 -8.82 5.87
N SER A 56 -15.95 -7.55 6.21
CA SER A 56 -16.61 -6.85 7.31
C SER A 56 -17.47 -5.71 6.74
N GLN A 57 -18.30 -5.08 7.58
CA GLN A 57 -19.02 -3.86 7.21
C GLN A 57 -18.09 -2.68 6.86
N TYR A 58 -16.87 -2.69 7.40
CA TYR A 58 -15.86 -1.63 7.23
C TYR A 58 -14.82 -1.92 6.15
N GLY A 59 -14.95 -3.03 5.40
CA GLY A 59 -13.96 -3.44 4.41
C GLY A 59 -13.42 -4.85 4.66
N PHE A 60 -12.26 -5.14 4.09
CA PHE A 60 -11.65 -6.46 4.17
C PHE A 60 -10.61 -6.57 5.28
N TYR A 61 -10.51 -7.75 5.88
CA TYR A 61 -9.50 -8.03 6.90
C TYR A 61 -9.02 -9.48 6.82
N LEU A 62 -7.80 -9.70 7.28
CA LEU A 62 -7.21 -11.02 7.43
C LEU A 62 -7.47 -11.55 8.85
N SER A 63 -7.88 -12.80 8.96
CA SER A 63 -8.09 -13.48 10.25
C SER A 63 -7.32 -14.79 10.29
N CYS A 64 -6.78 -15.14 11.46
CA CYS A 64 -6.12 -16.45 11.62
C CYS A 64 -7.11 -17.59 11.39
N ARG A 65 -6.67 -18.62 10.65
CA ARG A 65 -7.47 -19.82 10.41
C ARG A 65 -7.68 -20.67 11.66
N ASP A 66 -6.84 -20.46 12.68
CA ASP A 66 -6.82 -21.20 13.93
C ASP A 66 -7.71 -20.60 15.02
N TYR A 67 -8.72 -19.85 14.63
CA TYR A 67 -9.74 -19.40 15.58
C TYR A 67 -10.53 -20.64 16.07
N PRO A 68 -10.78 -20.80 17.39
CA PRO A 68 -10.69 -19.81 18.46
C PRO A 68 -9.33 -19.68 19.16
N ASP A 69 -8.39 -20.60 18.92
CA ASP A 69 -7.10 -20.68 19.60
C ASP A 69 -6.19 -19.48 19.30
N CYS A 70 -6.27 -18.93 18.09
CA CYS A 70 -5.61 -17.69 17.70
C CYS A 70 -6.60 -16.66 17.16
N LYS A 71 -6.85 -15.60 17.94
CA LYS A 71 -7.76 -14.50 17.59
C LYS A 71 -7.10 -13.35 16.83
N ASN A 72 -5.92 -13.57 16.25
CA ASN A 72 -5.19 -12.50 15.56
C ASN A 72 -5.89 -12.07 14.27
N THR A 73 -6.00 -10.77 14.07
CA THR A 73 -6.48 -10.15 12.84
C THR A 73 -5.47 -9.12 12.32
N VAL A 74 -5.49 -8.89 11.01
CA VAL A 74 -4.65 -7.89 10.33
C VAL A 74 -5.54 -7.10 9.38
N ASN A 75 -5.46 -5.77 9.44
CA ASN A 75 -6.20 -4.90 8.54
C ASN A 75 -5.59 -4.93 7.14
N VAL A 76 -6.45 -4.98 6.14
CA VAL A 76 -6.06 -4.91 4.74
C VAL A 76 -6.50 -3.53 4.24
N PRO A 77 -5.63 -2.75 3.58
CA PRO A 77 -6.04 -1.49 2.96
C PRO A 77 -7.20 -1.70 1.98
N ASP A 78 -8.14 -0.76 1.91
CA ASP A 78 -9.28 -0.84 0.99
C ASP A 78 -8.88 -0.60 -0.48
N GLU A 79 -7.66 -0.10 -0.72
CA GLU A 79 -7.12 0.26 -2.03
C GLU A 79 -6.66 -0.95 -2.87
N ILE A 80 -6.94 -2.19 -2.44
CA ILE A 80 -6.46 -3.37 -3.17
C ILE A 80 -7.49 -3.78 -4.24
N GLU A 81 -7.15 -3.52 -5.50
CA GLU A 81 -7.93 -3.97 -6.67
C GLU A 81 -7.82 -5.47 -6.85
N PHE A 82 -8.96 -6.18 -6.81
CA PHE A 82 -9.03 -7.61 -7.10
C PHE A 82 -9.43 -7.77 -8.56
N ASP A 83 -8.47 -8.17 -9.40
CA ASP A 83 -8.73 -8.54 -10.78
C ASP A 83 -9.61 -9.79 -10.86
N ASP A 84 -10.40 -9.92 -11.93
CA ASP A 84 -11.30 -11.06 -12.20
C ASP A 84 -10.56 -12.42 -12.31
N ASP A 85 -9.24 -12.38 -12.40
CA ASP A 85 -8.30 -13.52 -12.50
C ASP A 85 -8.29 -14.42 -11.23
N TYR A 86 -8.91 -13.96 -10.14
CA TYR A 86 -9.04 -14.73 -8.88
C TYR A 86 -9.89 -16.00 -9.02
N LEU A 87 -10.74 -16.09 -10.04
CA LEU A 87 -11.65 -17.23 -10.22
C LEU A 87 -10.95 -18.52 -10.65
N GLU A 88 -9.80 -18.43 -11.32
CA GLU A 88 -9.10 -19.61 -11.84
C GLU A 88 -8.13 -20.22 -10.84
N THR A 89 -7.35 -19.41 -10.13
CA THR A 89 -6.26 -19.89 -9.27
C THR A 89 -6.69 -20.25 -7.85
N LYS A 90 -7.86 -19.76 -7.40
CA LYS A 90 -8.38 -19.91 -6.01
C LYS A 90 -7.47 -19.36 -4.90
N GLU A 91 -6.29 -18.86 -5.23
CA GLU A 91 -5.29 -18.31 -4.30
C GLU A 91 -5.10 -16.81 -4.52
N ILE A 92 -5.04 -16.02 -3.44
CA ILE A 92 -4.76 -14.58 -3.52
C ILE A 92 -3.32 -14.33 -3.10
N LYS A 93 -2.47 -13.97 -4.07
CA LYS A 93 -1.14 -13.41 -3.87
C LYS A 93 -1.21 -11.99 -3.28
N LEU A 94 -1.58 -11.94 -2.01
CA LEU A 94 -1.83 -10.67 -1.32
C LEU A 94 -0.53 -9.91 -1.05
N LYS A 95 0.60 -10.60 -0.89
CA LYS A 95 1.92 -9.98 -0.69
C LYS A 95 2.29 -9.10 -1.87
N ASP A 96 2.30 -9.66 -3.08
CA ASP A 96 2.64 -8.96 -4.32
C ASP A 96 1.75 -7.73 -4.55
N ARG A 97 0.47 -7.82 -4.15
CA ARG A 97 -0.50 -6.72 -4.27
C ARG A 97 -0.25 -5.62 -3.24
N ILE A 98 0.00 -5.98 -1.98
CA ILE A 98 0.38 -5.01 -0.94
C ILE A 98 1.66 -4.28 -1.32
N GLU A 99 2.66 -4.99 -1.83
CA GLU A 99 3.93 -4.40 -2.27
C GLU A 99 3.73 -3.41 -3.43
N ARG A 100 2.90 -3.76 -4.43
CA ARG A 100 2.54 -2.83 -5.50
C ARG A 100 1.93 -1.53 -4.96
N VAL A 101 0.91 -1.63 -4.11
CA VAL A 101 0.23 -0.46 -3.52
C VAL A 101 1.20 0.39 -2.68
N GLN A 102 2.03 -0.25 -1.86
CA GLN A 102 3.03 0.46 -1.07
C GLN A 102 4.02 1.21 -1.96
N LYS A 103 4.52 0.58 -3.02
CA LYS A 103 5.44 1.21 -3.98
C LYS A 103 4.81 2.41 -4.68
N PHE A 104 3.59 2.28 -5.21
CA PHE A 104 2.88 3.40 -5.83
C PHE A 104 2.69 4.58 -4.87
N LYS A 105 2.41 4.30 -3.59
CA LYS A 105 2.29 5.32 -2.55
C LYS A 105 3.63 5.99 -2.27
N GLU A 106 4.71 5.23 -2.18
CA GLU A 106 6.06 5.79 -2.01
C GLU A 106 6.47 6.65 -3.18
N ASP A 107 6.29 6.18 -4.42
CA ASP A 107 6.63 6.93 -5.64
C ASP A 107 5.85 8.25 -5.71
N ARG A 108 4.56 8.24 -5.33
CA ARG A 108 3.74 9.45 -5.22
C ARG A 108 4.29 10.43 -4.20
N LEU A 109 4.73 9.95 -3.04
CA LEU A 109 5.33 10.80 -2.01
C LEU A 109 6.70 11.33 -2.44
N VAL A 110 7.51 10.52 -3.11
CA VAL A 110 8.79 10.93 -3.69
C VAL A 110 8.59 12.04 -4.71
N HIS A 111 7.62 11.88 -5.61
CA HIS A 111 7.32 12.90 -6.62
C HIS A 111 6.80 14.19 -5.98
N LYS A 112 5.90 14.08 -4.99
CA LYS A 112 5.26 15.25 -4.37
C LYS A 112 6.14 15.99 -3.37
N TYR A 113 6.93 15.28 -2.56
CA TYR A 113 7.65 15.85 -1.42
C TYR A 113 9.16 15.57 -1.43
N GLY A 114 9.64 14.77 -2.38
CA GLY A 114 11.05 14.44 -2.52
C GLY A 114 11.54 13.33 -1.58
N LYS A 115 12.80 12.94 -1.77
CA LYS A 115 13.50 11.94 -0.95
C LYS A 115 14.23 12.59 0.22
N CYS A 116 14.30 11.86 1.33
CA CYS A 116 15.10 12.24 2.48
C CYS A 116 16.59 12.11 2.17
N LYS A 117 17.36 13.19 2.40
CA LYS A 117 18.82 13.20 2.19
C LYS A 117 19.60 12.23 3.09
N LYS A 118 19.03 11.84 4.24
CA LYS A 118 19.73 10.97 5.22
C LYS A 118 19.58 9.48 4.92
N CYS A 119 18.41 9.05 4.46
CA CYS A 119 18.11 7.61 4.30
C CYS A 119 17.46 7.24 2.96
N GLY A 120 17.23 8.21 2.07
CA GLY A 120 16.64 7.98 0.74
C GLY A 120 15.12 7.75 0.73
N LYS A 121 14.49 7.46 1.87
CA LYS A 121 13.02 7.27 1.98
C LYS A 121 12.25 8.58 1.72
N PRO A 122 11.00 8.53 1.22
CA PRO A 122 10.21 9.72 0.95
C PRO A 122 9.89 10.55 2.21
N PHE A 123 9.56 11.82 2.00
CA PHE A 123 8.88 12.62 3.00
C PHE A 123 7.36 12.42 2.95
N ARG A 124 6.71 12.51 4.11
CA ARG A 124 5.24 12.57 4.24
C ARG A 124 4.84 13.87 4.95
N LEU A 125 3.65 14.37 4.64
CA LEU A 125 3.06 15.51 5.32
C LEU A 125 2.56 15.10 6.70
N ILE A 126 2.94 15.87 7.72
CA ILE A 126 2.53 15.66 9.12
C ILE A 126 1.94 16.97 9.63
N ASN A 127 0.77 16.87 10.28
CA ASN A 127 0.14 18.00 10.94
C ASN A 127 0.63 18.06 12.39
N GLY A 128 1.54 19.00 12.68
CA GLY A 128 2.05 19.24 14.03
C GLY A 128 1.34 20.40 14.73
N LYS A 129 1.62 20.57 16.03
CA LYS A 129 1.11 21.69 16.84
C LYS A 129 1.46 23.07 16.27
N LYS A 130 2.65 23.20 15.70
CA LYS A 130 3.17 24.46 15.13
C LYS A 130 2.80 24.65 13.65
N GLY A 131 2.02 23.75 13.07
CA GLY A 131 1.69 23.74 11.65
C GLY A 131 2.11 22.46 10.94
N LYS A 132 1.87 22.43 9.62
CA LYS A 132 2.21 21.30 8.76
C LYS A 132 3.72 21.28 8.50
N PHE A 133 4.31 20.10 8.47
CA PHE A 133 5.72 19.90 8.13
C PHE A 133 5.92 18.57 7.41
N LEU A 134 7.04 18.43 6.70
CA LEU A 134 7.42 17.20 6.03
C LEU A 134 8.33 16.38 6.94
N GLY A 135 7.91 15.16 7.28
CA GLY A 135 8.70 14.20 8.07
C GLY A 135 9.08 12.97 7.26
N CYS A 136 10.26 12.41 7.50
CA CYS A 136 10.69 11.18 6.82
C CYS A 136 9.76 10.00 7.16
N THR A 137 9.40 9.17 6.16
CA THR A 137 8.60 7.95 6.40
C THR A 137 9.34 6.89 7.21
N GLY A 138 10.68 6.96 7.26
CA GLY A 138 11.54 6.05 8.02
C GLY A 138 11.63 6.32 9.52
N PHE A 139 10.72 7.08 10.11
CA PHE A 139 10.67 7.25 11.58
C PHE A 139 10.29 5.91 12.25
N PRO A 140 10.87 5.52 13.40
CA PRO A 140 11.75 6.30 14.30
C PRO A 140 13.24 6.32 13.90
N ASP A 141 13.67 5.47 12.97
CA ASP A 141 15.08 5.30 12.59
C ASP A 141 15.68 6.55 11.92
N CYS A 142 14.84 7.31 11.18
CA CYS A 142 15.23 8.57 10.58
C CYS A 142 14.29 9.70 11.01
N LYS A 143 14.78 10.60 11.87
CA LYS A 143 14.04 11.75 12.42
C LYS A 143 14.19 13.03 11.57
N ASN A 144 14.56 12.90 10.30
CA ASN A 144 14.76 14.06 9.44
C ASN A 144 13.42 14.74 9.11
N THR A 145 13.39 16.07 9.18
CA THR A 145 12.21 16.90 8.91
C THR A 145 12.58 18.09 8.02
N LYS A 146 11.61 18.58 7.24
CA LYS A 146 11.71 19.80 6.42
C LYS A 146 10.43 20.63 6.63
N SER A 147 10.55 21.95 6.53
CA SER A 147 9.39 22.85 6.45
C SER A 147 8.49 22.47 5.28
N TYR A 148 7.19 22.68 5.45
CA TYR A 148 6.21 22.53 4.38
C TYR A 148 5.75 23.92 3.95
N ASP A 149 6.31 24.38 2.84
CA ASP A 149 5.88 25.60 2.14
C ASP A 149 4.74 25.18 1.22
N GLY A 150 3.52 25.13 1.75
CA GLY A 150 2.35 24.76 0.97
C GLY A 150 1.87 25.93 0.15
N ASP A 151 2.00 25.84 -1.17
CA ASP A 151 1.25 26.66 -2.12
C ASP A 151 -0.23 26.27 -2.16
#